data_AF-A0A937QZY3-F1
#
_entry.id   AF-A0A937QZY3-F1
#
_cell.length_a   1.000
_cell.length_b   1.000
_cell.length_c   1.000
_cell.angle_alpha   90.00
_cell.angle_beta   90.00
_cell.angle_gamma   90.00
#
_symmetry.space_group_name_H-M   'P 1'
#
loop_
_entity.id
_entity.type
_entity.pdbx_description
1 polymer ?
#
loop_
_entity_poly.entity_id
_entity_poly.type
_entity_poly.pdbx_seq_one_letter_code
_entity_poly.pdbx_strand_id
1 'polypeptide(L)'
;MLEWKDLKEAELGQTFEIEELKHCCKAVYGGVAFPGKRPGFAVVVAMAHDQHVGNPEICLLDEYESSDLRQLLRQCGVMDFKYRPTVWVGSQANSAAARFINEIDDERQSAKQAEGRRRYRDFSLTRTPILDMEHPYEYMLPALKQLLLEDYRQLFLKDSRIVNYMAQIEPDEIASMEFGQFPSIEALAFAVTEIRQYVDHDADYDDGDSRDPWQYDPFEGMRRR
;
A
#
# COMPACT_ATOMS: atom_id res chain seq x y z
N MET A 1 -1.00 0.40 -24.94
CA MET A 1 -2.01 0.33 -23.86
C MET A 1 -1.48 -0.72 -22.92
N LEU A 2 -1.18 -0.32 -21.69
CA LEU A 2 -0.60 -1.21 -20.69
C LEU A 2 -1.56 -2.37 -20.37
N GLU A 3 -1.08 -3.60 -20.46
CA GLU A 3 -1.82 -4.79 -20.06
C GLU A 3 -1.37 -5.29 -18.68
N TRP A 4 -2.23 -6.04 -17.99
CA TRP A 4 -1.91 -6.57 -16.66
C TRP A 4 -0.69 -7.49 -16.66
N LYS A 5 -0.47 -8.22 -17.77
CA LYS A 5 0.73 -9.04 -17.95
C LYS A 5 2.00 -8.19 -17.94
N ASP A 6 1.98 -7.03 -18.59
CA ASP A 6 3.13 -6.11 -18.62
C ASP A 6 3.47 -5.62 -17.20
N LEU A 7 2.47 -5.33 -16.37
CA LEU A 7 2.69 -4.94 -14.96
C LEU A 7 3.35 -6.04 -14.14
N LYS A 8 3.00 -7.32 -14.39
CA LYS A 8 3.59 -8.47 -13.69
C LYS A 8 5.05 -8.70 -14.11
N GLU A 9 5.39 -8.45 -15.36
CA GLU A 9 6.72 -8.65 -15.93
C GLU A 9 7.64 -7.43 -15.77
N ALA A 10 7.08 -6.25 -15.52
CA ALA A 10 7.83 -5.02 -15.31
C ALA A 10 8.72 -5.06 -14.06
N GLU A 11 9.89 -4.42 -14.15
CA GLU A 11 10.81 -4.28 -13.01
C GLU A 11 10.17 -3.50 -11.85
N LEU A 12 10.57 -3.83 -10.63
CA LEU A 12 10.18 -3.04 -9.45
C LEU A 12 10.73 -1.62 -9.60
N GLY A 13 9.88 -0.63 -9.37
CA GLY A 13 10.26 0.76 -9.57
C GLY A 13 10.20 1.23 -11.02
N GLN A 14 9.57 0.49 -11.94
CA GLN A 14 9.23 1.02 -13.26
C GLN A 14 8.17 2.13 -13.17
N THR A 15 8.28 3.15 -14.02
CA THR A 15 7.29 4.24 -14.12
C THR A 15 6.29 3.93 -15.23
N PHE A 16 5.02 4.27 -15.00
CA PHE A 16 3.95 4.14 -15.96
C PHE A 16 3.18 5.46 -16.05
N GLU A 17 2.55 5.71 -17.20
CA GLU A 17 1.60 6.82 -17.27
C GLU A 17 0.39 6.53 -16.39
N ILE A 18 -0.07 7.53 -15.63
CA ILE A 18 -1.15 7.36 -14.65
C ILE A 18 -2.45 6.87 -15.33
N GLU A 19 -2.74 7.37 -16.54
CA GLU A 19 -3.93 6.96 -17.29
C GLU A 19 -3.84 5.49 -17.76
N GLU A 20 -2.63 4.97 -17.98
CA GLU A 20 -2.43 3.55 -18.28
C GLU A 20 -2.64 2.67 -17.03
N LEU A 21 -2.15 3.11 -15.87
CA LEU A 21 -2.41 2.42 -14.59
C LEU A 21 -3.91 2.37 -14.27
N LYS A 22 -4.63 3.48 -14.46
CA LYS A 22 -6.10 3.53 -14.26
C LYS A 22 -6.85 2.55 -15.16
N HIS A 23 -6.40 2.42 -16.41
CA HIS A 23 -7.01 1.52 -17.36
C HIS A 23 -6.73 0.05 -17.00
N CYS A 24 -5.51 -0.24 -16.58
CA CYS A 24 -5.06 -1.60 -16.30
C CYS A 24 -5.47 -2.12 -14.91
N CYS A 25 -5.60 -1.24 -13.92
CA CYS A 25 -5.75 -1.60 -12.51
C CYS A 25 -7.09 -1.10 -11.95
N LYS A 26 -7.74 -1.96 -11.15
CA LYS A 26 -8.91 -1.58 -10.35
C LYS A 26 -8.55 -0.57 -9.26
N ALA A 27 -7.44 -0.82 -8.57
CA ALA A 27 -6.95 0.05 -7.51
C ALA A 27 -5.42 -0.04 -7.36
N VAL A 28 -4.83 0.98 -6.72
CA VAL A 28 -3.41 1.03 -6.34
C VAL A 28 -3.33 1.50 -4.90
N TYR A 29 -2.65 0.76 -4.03
CA TYR A 29 -2.57 1.04 -2.59
C TYR A 29 -1.10 1.13 -2.16
N GLY A 30 -0.81 2.07 -1.26
CA GLY A 30 0.49 2.19 -0.60
C GLY A 30 0.45 1.58 0.78
N GLY A 31 1.54 0.93 1.20
CA GLY A 31 1.72 0.44 2.56
C GLY A 31 3.03 0.97 3.14
N VAL A 32 3.02 1.38 4.41
CA VAL A 32 4.21 1.85 5.10
C VAL A 32 4.29 1.32 6.53
N ALA A 33 5.46 0.80 6.88
CA ALA A 33 5.82 0.41 8.23
C ALA A 33 7.09 1.17 8.64
N PHE A 34 7.07 1.78 9.82
CA PHE A 34 8.11 2.71 10.23
C PHE A 34 9.35 2.01 10.79
N PRO A 35 10.53 2.65 10.69
CA PRO A 35 11.76 2.09 11.25
C PRO A 35 11.65 1.93 12.77
N GLY A 36 12.25 0.86 13.27
CA GLY A 36 12.36 0.52 14.69
C GLY A 36 13.69 -0.18 14.96
N LYS A 37 13.64 -1.45 15.36
CA LYS A 37 14.85 -2.29 15.44
C LYS A 37 15.39 -2.67 14.06
N ARG A 38 14.53 -2.66 13.04
CA ARG A 38 14.88 -2.85 11.63
C ARG A 38 14.57 -1.58 10.80
N PRO A 39 15.18 -1.44 9.61
CA PRO A 39 14.77 -0.41 8.66
C PRO A 39 13.27 -0.46 8.39
N GLY A 40 12.66 0.71 8.26
CA GLY A 40 11.27 0.83 7.83
C GLY A 40 11.15 0.49 6.35
N PHE A 41 9.92 0.27 5.92
CA PHE A 41 9.62 -0.20 4.58
C PHE A 41 8.37 0.44 4.01
N ALA A 42 8.40 0.77 2.73
CA ALA A 42 7.29 1.28 1.96
C ALA A 42 7.08 0.41 0.72
N VAL A 43 5.82 0.17 0.36
CA VAL A 43 5.43 -0.58 -0.82
C VAL A 43 4.30 0.13 -1.56
N VAL A 44 4.21 -0.12 -2.86
CA VAL A 44 3.01 0.18 -3.65
C VAL A 44 2.58 -1.10 -4.35
N VAL A 45 1.31 -1.45 -4.18
CA VAL A 45 0.68 -2.60 -4.84
C VAL A 45 -0.46 -2.15 -5.73
N ALA A 46 -0.70 -2.86 -6.83
CA ALA A 46 -1.84 -2.68 -7.71
C ALA A 46 -2.68 -3.94 -7.78
N MET A 47 -3.95 -3.79 -8.09
CA MET A 47 -4.90 -4.88 -8.23
C MET A 47 -5.54 -4.86 -9.63
N ALA A 48 -5.66 -6.03 -10.25
CA ALA A 48 -6.28 -6.18 -11.58
C ALA A 48 -7.80 -5.87 -11.55
N HIS A 49 -8.35 -5.41 -12.69
CA HIS A 49 -9.80 -5.28 -12.89
C HIS A 49 -10.52 -6.63 -12.97
N ASP A 50 -9.97 -7.58 -13.72
CA ASP A 50 -10.77 -8.55 -14.47
C ASP A 50 -10.44 -10.02 -14.15
N GLN A 51 -10.26 -10.34 -12.88
CA GLN A 51 -10.09 -11.74 -12.46
C GLN A 51 -11.26 -12.19 -11.58
N HIS A 52 -11.72 -13.41 -11.84
CA HIS A 52 -12.92 -14.06 -11.30
C HIS A 52 -13.36 -13.52 -9.94
N VAL A 53 -14.65 -13.15 -9.83
CA VAL A 53 -15.28 -12.65 -8.61
C VAL A 53 -14.80 -13.45 -7.39
N GLY A 54 -14.11 -12.76 -6.47
CA GLY A 54 -13.55 -13.34 -5.24
C GLY A 54 -12.04 -13.57 -5.23
N ASN A 55 -11.34 -13.47 -6.38
CA ASN A 55 -9.93 -13.84 -6.49
C ASN A 55 -9.07 -12.84 -7.30
N PRO A 56 -9.02 -11.54 -6.93
CA PRO A 56 -8.25 -10.56 -7.67
C PRO A 56 -6.73 -10.80 -7.54
N GLU A 57 -6.01 -10.70 -8.66
CA GLU A 57 -4.54 -10.66 -8.65
C GLU A 57 -4.04 -9.29 -8.19
N ILE A 58 -2.97 -9.31 -7.40
CA ILE A 58 -2.29 -8.17 -6.81
C ILE A 58 -0.81 -8.23 -7.19
N CYS A 59 -0.26 -7.12 -7.64
CA CYS A 59 1.12 -7.02 -8.08
C CYS A 59 1.87 -5.92 -7.31
N LEU A 60 3.08 -6.22 -6.86
CA LEU A 60 3.98 -5.23 -6.28
C LEU A 60 4.58 -4.36 -7.39
N LEU A 61 4.40 -3.05 -7.29
CA LEU A 61 4.90 -2.06 -8.24
C LEU A 61 6.25 -1.48 -7.82
N ASP A 62 6.40 -1.18 -6.53
CA ASP A 62 7.58 -0.52 -5.98
C ASP A 62 7.80 -0.91 -4.53
N GLU A 63 9.04 -0.83 -4.08
CA GLU A 63 9.44 -1.04 -2.70
C GLU A 63 10.61 -0.15 -2.32
N TYR A 64 10.64 0.27 -1.06
CA TYR A 64 11.74 1.04 -0.53
C TYR A 64 12.00 0.78 0.94
N GLU A 65 13.27 0.69 1.29
CA GLU A 65 13.75 0.37 2.63
C GLU A 65 14.63 1.50 3.13
N SER A 66 14.41 1.95 4.37
CA SER A 66 15.23 2.99 4.98
C SER A 66 15.21 2.91 6.50
N SER A 67 16.38 3.04 7.12
CA SER A 67 16.51 3.25 8.57
C SER A 67 16.18 4.68 9.00
N ASP A 68 16.20 5.63 8.07
CA ASP A 68 15.83 7.03 8.30
C ASP A 68 14.34 7.25 7.97
N LEU A 69 13.57 7.67 8.99
CA LEU A 69 12.13 7.92 8.88
C LEU A 69 11.79 9.04 7.89
N ARG A 70 12.57 10.12 7.85
CA ARG A 70 12.33 11.25 6.95
C ARG A 70 12.61 10.85 5.51
N GLN A 71 13.67 10.08 5.28
CA GLN A 71 13.98 9.53 3.96
C GLN A 71 12.89 8.54 3.49
N LEU A 72 12.39 7.68 4.39
CA LEU A 72 11.28 6.78 4.09
C LEU A 72 10.03 7.55 3.65
N LEU A 73 9.61 8.56 4.43
CA LEU A 73 8.43 9.37 4.12
C LEU A 73 8.59 10.21 2.84
N ARG A 74 9.79 10.74 2.58
CA ARG A 74 10.10 11.40 1.29
C ARG A 74 9.91 10.44 0.13
N GLN A 75 10.37 9.19 0.26
CA GLN A 75 10.18 8.20 -0.78
C GLN A 75 8.71 7.79 -0.94
N CYS A 76 7.92 7.70 0.14
CA CYS A 76 6.47 7.55 0.02
C CYS A 76 5.88 8.70 -0.80
N GLY A 77 6.36 9.94 -0.62
CA GLY A 77 5.95 11.08 -1.43
C GLY A 77 6.34 10.97 -2.92
N VAL A 78 7.49 10.38 -3.24
CA VAL A 78 7.91 10.09 -4.63
C VAL A 78 7.01 9.02 -5.25
N MET A 79 6.77 7.94 -4.51
CA MET A 79 5.87 6.86 -4.94
C MET A 79 4.42 7.36 -5.10
N ASP A 80 3.96 8.26 -4.23
CA ASP A 80 2.65 8.89 -4.31
C ASP A 80 2.49 9.69 -5.61
N PHE A 81 3.51 10.48 -5.96
CA PHE A 81 3.53 11.20 -7.23
C PHE A 81 3.52 10.25 -8.43
N LYS A 82 4.29 9.16 -8.36
CA LYS A 82 4.53 8.22 -9.45
C LYS A 82 3.36 7.29 -9.75
N TYR A 83 2.68 6.78 -8.72
CA TYR A 83 1.63 5.77 -8.88
C TYR A 83 0.24 6.24 -8.45
N ARG A 84 0.15 7.38 -7.75
CA ARG A 84 -1.09 7.93 -7.19
C ARG A 84 -1.95 6.89 -6.47
N PRO A 85 -1.39 6.15 -5.50
CA PRO A 85 -2.16 5.18 -4.74
C PRO A 85 -3.42 5.83 -4.17
N THR A 86 -4.55 5.14 -4.22
CA THR A 86 -5.83 5.61 -3.68
C THR A 86 -5.69 5.95 -2.21
N VAL A 87 -4.96 5.12 -1.46
CA VAL A 87 -4.70 5.29 -0.04
C VAL A 87 -3.28 4.83 0.32
N TRP A 88 -2.72 5.42 1.37
CA TRP A 88 -1.55 4.87 2.07
C TRP A 88 -1.99 4.29 3.41
N VAL A 89 -1.55 3.08 3.72
CA VAL A 89 -1.92 2.36 4.94
C VAL A 89 -0.69 2.24 5.84
N GLY A 90 -0.85 2.55 7.13
CA GLY A 90 0.24 2.43 8.09
C GLY A 90 -0.16 2.81 9.52
N SER A 91 0.78 2.64 10.46
CA SER A 91 0.52 2.94 11.87
C SER A 91 0.49 4.44 12.14
N GLN A 92 -0.67 5.02 12.46
CA GLN A 92 -0.76 6.42 12.88
C GLN A 92 -0.17 6.69 14.28
N ALA A 93 0.16 5.65 15.06
CA ALA A 93 0.64 5.80 16.43
C ALA A 93 2.04 6.42 16.54
N ASN A 94 2.80 6.46 15.44
CA ASN A 94 4.11 7.07 15.43
C ASN A 94 4.01 8.60 15.33
N SER A 95 4.07 9.27 16.49
CA SER A 95 3.97 10.73 16.59
C SER A 95 5.08 11.47 15.84
N ALA A 96 6.28 10.87 15.69
CA ALA A 96 7.34 11.45 14.88
C ALA A 96 6.99 11.40 13.39
N ALA A 97 6.40 10.29 12.92
CA ALA A 97 5.95 10.20 11.54
C ALA A 97 4.82 11.20 11.24
N ALA A 98 3.85 11.34 12.15
CA ALA A 98 2.78 12.34 12.01
C ALA A 98 3.32 13.77 11.88
N ARG A 99 4.36 14.12 12.66
CA ARG A 99 5.04 15.42 12.53
C ARG A 99 5.71 15.60 11.16
N PHE A 100 6.47 14.60 10.70
CA PHE A 100 7.13 14.68 9.40
C PHE A 100 6.15 14.71 8.23
N ILE A 101 5.02 14.01 8.34
CA ILE A 101 3.95 14.08 7.33
C ILE A 101 3.42 15.51 7.24
N ASN A 102 3.09 16.13 8.39
CA ASN A 102 2.64 17.52 8.42
C ASN A 102 3.71 18.48 7.85
N GLU A 103 4.99 18.29 8.19
CA GLU A 103 6.08 19.11 7.63
C GLU A 103 6.17 18.97 6.11
N ILE A 104 6.06 17.75 5.56
CA ILE A 104 6.08 17.51 4.10
C ILE A 104 4.87 18.17 3.43
N ASP A 105 3.68 18.08 4.03
CA ASP A 105 2.48 18.70 3.50
C ASP A 105 2.55 20.23 3.57
N ASP A 106 3.10 20.81 4.64
CA ASP A 106 3.33 22.25 4.77
C ASP A 106 4.34 22.76 3.72
N GLU A 107 5.43 22.02 3.50
CA GLU A 107 6.42 22.30 2.44
C GLU A 107 5.74 22.29 1.05
N ARG A 108 4.88 21.29 0.78
CA ARG A 108 4.12 21.17 -0.47
C ARG A 108 3.12 22.31 -0.65
N GLN A 109 2.39 22.69 0.40
CA GLN A 109 1.44 23.79 0.37
C GLN A 109 2.13 25.13 0.11
N SER A 110 3.29 25.35 0.70
CA SER A 110 4.10 26.55 0.47
C SER A 110 4.57 26.63 -0.99
N ALA A 111 5.06 25.52 -1.55
CA ALA A 111 5.43 25.43 -2.97
C ALA A 111 4.23 25.64 -3.91
N LYS A 112 3.05 25.11 -3.54
CA LYS A 112 1.79 25.30 -4.26
C LYS A 112 1.43 26.78 -4.40
N GLN A 113 1.59 27.55 -3.33
CA GLN A 113 1.33 28.99 -3.32
C GLN A 113 2.33 29.77 -4.18
N ALA A 114 3.60 29.37 -4.16
CA ALA A 114 4.66 30.02 -4.93
C ALA A 114 4.55 29.76 -6.45
N GLU A 115 4.19 28.54 -6.86
CA GLU A 115 4.18 28.12 -8.27
C GLU A 115 2.81 28.25 -8.95
N GLY A 116 1.76 28.63 -8.23
CA GLY A 116 0.39 28.71 -8.76
C GLY A 116 -0.19 27.37 -9.24
N ARG A 117 0.48 26.24 -8.93
CA ARG A 117 0.04 24.89 -9.29
C ARG A 117 -1.11 24.47 -8.39
N ARG A 118 -2.18 23.92 -8.96
CA ARG A 118 -3.44 23.72 -8.21
C ARG A 118 -3.61 22.38 -7.51
N ARG A 119 -2.78 21.37 -7.76
CA ARG A 119 -3.07 19.98 -7.34
C ARG A 119 -1.83 19.25 -6.82
N TYR A 120 -1.46 19.52 -5.57
CA TYR A 120 -0.75 18.53 -4.76
C TYR A 120 -1.79 17.79 -3.93
N ARG A 121 -1.65 16.47 -3.85
CA ARG A 121 -2.47 15.61 -2.99
C ARG A 121 -1.79 15.56 -1.62
N ASP A 122 -2.59 15.73 -0.58
CA ASP A 122 -2.09 15.65 0.80
C ASP A 122 -1.71 14.18 1.08
N PHE A 123 -0.57 13.97 1.72
CA PHE A 123 -0.14 12.62 2.08
C PHE A 123 -0.71 12.27 3.46
N SER A 124 -1.64 11.33 3.51
CA SER A 124 -2.22 10.87 4.78
C SER A 124 -2.17 9.36 4.88
N LEU A 125 -2.02 8.86 6.11
CA LEU A 125 -2.06 7.44 6.40
C LEU A 125 -3.44 7.05 6.91
N THR A 126 -3.99 5.97 6.37
CA THR A 126 -5.19 5.31 6.87
C THR A 126 -4.77 4.17 7.81
N ARG A 127 -5.51 4.03 8.91
CA ARG A 127 -5.34 2.93 9.87
C ARG A 127 -5.95 1.65 9.29
N THR A 128 -5.29 0.51 9.50
CA THR A 128 -5.83 -0.82 9.21
C THR A 128 -6.20 -1.57 10.50
N PRO A 129 -7.24 -2.43 10.51
CA PRO A 129 -7.59 -3.25 11.68
C PRO A 129 -6.47 -4.18 12.17
N ILE A 130 -5.50 -4.52 11.32
CA ILE A 130 -4.33 -5.34 11.72
C ILE A 130 -3.57 -4.67 12.88
N LEU A 131 -3.56 -3.34 12.94
CA LEU A 131 -2.90 -2.57 14.00
C LEU A 131 -3.56 -2.72 15.38
N ASP A 132 -4.76 -3.27 15.45
CA ASP A 132 -5.52 -3.51 16.67
C ASP A 132 -5.48 -4.99 17.13
N MET A 133 -4.79 -5.86 16.37
CA MET A 133 -4.66 -7.28 16.69
C MET A 133 -3.59 -7.54 17.75
N GLU A 134 -3.85 -8.48 18.66
CA GLU A 134 -2.88 -8.90 19.69
C GLU A 134 -1.70 -9.68 19.07
N HIS A 135 -1.98 -10.55 18.10
CA HIS A 135 -0.98 -11.38 17.40
C HIS A 135 -1.01 -11.10 15.89
N PRO A 136 -0.55 -9.92 15.43
CA PRO A 136 -0.72 -9.50 14.04
C PRO A 136 0.02 -10.42 13.06
N TYR A 137 1.18 -10.97 13.43
CA TYR A 137 1.97 -11.84 12.55
C TYR A 137 1.33 -13.21 12.30
N GLU A 138 0.57 -13.74 13.27
CA GLU A 138 -0.22 -14.96 13.07
C GLU A 138 -1.32 -14.77 12.03
N TYR A 139 -1.77 -13.54 11.79
CA TYR A 139 -2.69 -13.19 10.72
C TYR A 139 -1.97 -12.87 9.41
N MET A 140 -1.00 -11.94 9.45
CA MET A 140 -0.34 -11.39 8.27
C MET A 140 0.42 -12.47 7.47
N LEU A 141 1.22 -13.30 8.13
CA LEU A 141 2.09 -14.25 7.45
C LEU A 141 1.31 -15.36 6.73
N PRO A 142 0.36 -16.07 7.37
CA PRO A 142 -0.45 -17.05 6.66
C PRO A 142 -1.24 -16.44 5.52
N ALA A 143 -1.83 -15.26 5.72
CA ALA A 143 -2.59 -14.56 4.67
C ALA A 143 -1.72 -14.25 3.44
N LEU A 144 -0.52 -13.69 3.64
CA LEU A 144 0.42 -13.42 2.54
C LEU A 144 0.93 -14.71 1.90
N LYS A 145 1.32 -15.72 2.69
CA LYS A 145 1.82 -17.02 2.18
C LYS A 145 0.75 -17.72 1.33
N GLN A 146 -0.51 -17.68 1.74
CA GLN A 146 -1.61 -18.25 0.98
C GLN A 146 -1.73 -17.63 -0.42
N LEU A 147 -1.56 -16.30 -0.54
CA LEU A 147 -1.62 -15.59 -1.83
C LEU A 147 -0.42 -15.89 -2.75
N LEU A 148 0.66 -16.44 -2.20
CA LEU A 148 1.88 -16.80 -2.93
C LEU A 148 1.89 -18.25 -3.41
N LEU A 149 0.94 -19.09 -2.97
CA LEU A 149 0.87 -20.50 -3.37
C LEU A 149 0.69 -20.62 -4.89
N GLU A 150 1.45 -21.52 -5.54
CA GLU A 150 1.47 -21.66 -7.01
C GLU A 150 0.10 -21.96 -7.61
N ASP A 151 -0.69 -22.83 -6.96
CA ASP A 151 -2.01 -23.25 -7.44
C ASP A 151 -3.07 -22.12 -7.40
N TYR A 152 -2.81 -21.06 -6.62
CA TYR A 152 -3.74 -19.93 -6.40
C TYR A 152 -2.99 -18.60 -6.35
N ARG A 153 -1.96 -18.45 -7.20
CA ARG A 153 -1.04 -17.31 -7.09
C ARG A 153 -1.77 -16.00 -7.38
N GLN A 154 -2.07 -15.27 -6.32
CA GLN A 154 -2.77 -14.00 -6.34
C GLN A 154 -1.83 -12.83 -6.05
N LEU A 155 -0.69 -13.07 -5.42
CA LEU A 155 0.28 -12.03 -5.11
C LEU A 155 1.57 -12.22 -5.93
N PHE A 156 1.91 -11.21 -6.72
CA PHE A 156 3.11 -11.18 -7.56
C PHE A 156 4.14 -10.22 -6.95
N LEU A 157 5.12 -10.79 -6.26
CA LEU A 157 6.21 -10.05 -5.62
C LEU A 157 7.42 -9.78 -6.52
N LYS A 158 7.49 -10.42 -7.70
CA LYS A 158 8.64 -10.28 -8.63
C LYS A 158 9.96 -10.62 -7.90
N ASP A 159 11.02 -9.85 -8.15
CA ASP A 159 12.33 -9.98 -7.50
C ASP A 159 12.43 -9.19 -6.16
N SER A 160 11.29 -9.00 -5.48
CA SER A 160 11.22 -8.27 -4.21
C SER A 160 12.07 -8.88 -3.11
N ARG A 161 12.71 -8.03 -2.32
CA ARG A 161 13.43 -8.44 -1.11
C ARG A 161 12.51 -9.01 -0.03
N ILE A 162 11.20 -8.74 -0.09
CA ILE A 162 10.21 -9.23 0.86
C ILE A 162 10.16 -10.77 0.87
N VAL A 163 10.37 -11.41 -0.28
CA VAL A 163 10.43 -12.88 -0.38
C VAL A 163 11.53 -13.45 0.53
N ASN A 164 12.71 -12.82 0.51
CA ASN A 164 13.83 -13.23 1.35
C ASN A 164 13.56 -12.96 2.84
N TYR A 165 12.85 -11.88 3.17
CA TYR A 165 12.48 -11.59 4.56
C TYR A 165 11.44 -12.57 5.11
N MET A 166 10.46 -12.97 4.31
CA MET A 166 9.47 -13.98 4.71
C MET A 166 10.09 -15.36 4.92
N ALA A 167 11.12 -15.72 4.15
CA ALA A 167 11.84 -16.98 4.28
C ALA A 167 12.72 -17.07 5.53
N GLN A 168 13.04 -15.94 6.18
CA GLN A 168 13.85 -15.89 7.40
C GLN A 168 13.04 -16.13 8.69
N ILE A 169 11.71 -16.17 8.60
CA ILE A 169 10.84 -16.31 9.79
C ILE A 169 10.54 -17.77 10.01
N GLU A 170 11.01 -18.29 11.13
CA GLU A 170 10.71 -19.64 11.55
C GLU A 170 9.28 -19.72 12.13
N PRO A 171 8.53 -20.80 11.86
CA PRO A 171 7.12 -20.90 12.28
C PRO A 171 6.88 -20.78 13.79
N ASP A 172 7.83 -21.23 14.61
CA ASP A 172 7.76 -21.18 16.08
C ASP A 172 8.00 -19.78 16.66
N GLU A 173 8.62 -18.88 15.89
CA GLU A 173 8.85 -17.49 16.32
C GLU A 173 7.61 -16.60 16.16
N ILE A 174 6.69 -16.96 15.24
CA ILE A 174 5.57 -16.12 14.78
C ILE A 174 4.71 -15.58 15.92
N ALA A 175 4.34 -16.43 16.88
CA ALA A 175 3.44 -16.06 17.98
C ALA A 175 4.01 -14.98 18.91
N SER A 176 5.35 -14.86 18.96
CA SER A 176 6.06 -13.90 19.79
C SER A 176 6.43 -12.61 19.05
N MET A 177 6.06 -12.49 17.77
CA MET A 177 6.46 -11.36 16.94
C MET A 177 5.63 -10.11 17.20
N GLU A 178 6.31 -8.98 17.24
CA GLU A 178 5.73 -7.65 17.48
C GLU A 178 5.94 -6.74 16.26
N PHE A 179 5.11 -5.70 16.15
CA PHE A 179 5.31 -4.66 15.13
C PHE A 179 6.72 -4.02 15.21
N GLY A 180 7.28 -3.70 14.05
CA GLY A 180 8.64 -3.20 13.88
C GLY A 180 9.73 -4.28 13.78
N GLN A 181 9.38 -5.57 13.93
CA GLN A 181 10.35 -6.66 13.75
C GLN A 181 10.61 -6.98 12.28
N PHE A 182 9.59 -6.98 11.42
CA PHE A 182 9.72 -7.15 9.97
C PHE A 182 8.86 -6.11 9.23
N PRO A 183 9.29 -4.83 9.18
CA PRO A 183 8.53 -3.75 8.55
C PRO A 183 8.16 -4.02 7.08
N SER A 184 8.97 -4.78 6.35
CA SER A 184 8.68 -5.19 4.97
C SER A 184 7.41 -6.03 4.83
N ILE A 185 7.18 -6.93 5.78
CA ILE A 185 6.01 -7.81 5.81
C ILE A 185 4.79 -7.04 6.29
N GLU A 186 4.97 -6.18 7.29
CA GLU A 186 3.92 -5.28 7.79
C GLU A 186 3.39 -4.36 6.70
N ALA A 187 4.29 -3.63 6.01
CA ALA A 187 3.92 -2.71 4.95
C ALA A 187 3.15 -3.43 3.82
N LEU A 188 3.61 -4.62 3.42
CA LEU A 188 2.94 -5.43 2.41
C LEU A 188 1.56 -5.91 2.88
N ALA A 189 1.47 -6.45 4.09
CA ALA A 189 0.21 -6.92 4.64
C ALA A 189 -0.82 -5.79 4.78
N PHE A 190 -0.40 -4.61 5.22
CA PHE A 190 -1.25 -3.43 5.30
C PHE A 190 -1.85 -3.07 3.93
N ALA A 191 -1.02 -2.99 2.89
CA ALA A 191 -1.49 -2.65 1.56
C ALA A 191 -2.39 -3.75 0.95
N VAL A 192 -1.98 -5.02 1.08
CA VAL A 192 -2.67 -6.17 0.49
C VAL A 192 -4.00 -6.46 1.18
N THR A 193 -4.08 -6.36 2.51
CA THR A 193 -5.35 -6.60 3.21
C THR A 193 -6.37 -5.51 2.89
N GLU A 194 -5.96 -4.23 2.89
CA GLU A 194 -6.88 -3.12 2.62
C GLU A 194 -7.36 -3.10 1.15
N ILE A 195 -6.48 -3.38 0.17
CA ILE A 195 -6.90 -3.40 -1.24
C ILE A 195 -7.87 -4.56 -1.54
N ARG A 196 -7.78 -5.67 -0.80
CA ARG A 196 -8.74 -6.78 -0.92
C ARG A 196 -10.10 -6.44 -0.32
N GLN A 197 -10.13 -5.81 0.86
CA GLN A 197 -11.38 -5.37 1.48
C GLN A 197 -12.15 -4.37 0.61
N TYR A 198 -11.44 -3.55 -0.18
CA TYR A 198 -12.07 -2.67 -1.16
C TYR A 198 -12.92 -3.43 -2.18
N VAL A 199 -12.49 -4.62 -2.65
CA VAL A 199 -13.25 -5.42 -3.60
C VAL A 199 -14.52 -5.99 -3.00
N ASP A 200 -14.44 -6.46 -1.76
CA ASP A 200 -15.58 -7.04 -1.06
C ASP A 200 -16.71 -6.01 -0.88
N HIS A 201 -16.36 -4.75 -0.63
CA HIS A 201 -17.34 -3.66 -0.52
C HIS A 201 -17.92 -3.21 -1.87
N ASP A 202 -17.13 -3.21 -2.94
CA ASP A 202 -17.57 -2.78 -4.27
C ASP A 202 -18.57 -3.77 -4.89
N ALA A 203 -18.46 -5.06 -4.55
CA ALA A 203 -19.39 -6.11 -4.99
C ALA A 203 -20.82 -5.96 -4.42
N ASP A 204 -20.97 -5.25 -3.29
CA ASP A 204 -22.27 -5.04 -2.64
C ASP A 204 -23.02 -3.79 -3.15
N TYR A 205 -22.34 -2.89 -3.89
CA TYR A 205 -22.90 -1.64 -4.42
C TYR A 205 -23.20 -1.72 -5.94
N ASP A 206 -23.96 -2.72 -6.37
CA ASP A 206 -24.49 -2.83 -7.74
C ASP A 206 -25.74 -1.92 -7.93
N ASP A 207 -25.64 -0.65 -7.54
CA ASP A 207 -26.75 0.32 -7.54
C ASP A 207 -26.31 1.64 -8.20
N GLY A 208 -25.77 1.56 -9.42
CA GLY A 208 -25.70 2.65 -10.41
C GLY A 208 -24.86 3.91 -10.09
N ASP A 209 -24.28 4.06 -8.90
CA ASP A 209 -23.42 5.20 -8.51
C ASP A 209 -21.95 4.75 -8.41
N SER A 210 -21.36 4.40 -9.54
CA SER A 210 -19.95 4.00 -9.64
C SER A 210 -19.05 5.21 -9.38
N ARG A 211 -18.68 5.43 -8.11
CA ARG A 211 -17.67 6.43 -7.77
C ARG A 211 -16.32 5.98 -8.31
N ASP A 212 -15.68 6.85 -9.09
CA ASP A 212 -14.32 6.62 -9.60
C ASP A 212 -13.36 6.34 -8.42
N PRO A 213 -12.74 5.14 -8.34
CA PRO A 213 -11.81 4.76 -7.27
C PRO A 213 -10.64 5.74 -7.13
N TRP A 214 -10.31 6.43 -8.23
CA TRP A 214 -9.23 7.41 -8.31
C TRP A 214 -9.64 8.81 -7.84
N GLN A 215 -10.92 9.00 -7.54
CA GLN A 215 -11.49 10.21 -6.94
C GLN A 215 -11.98 9.96 -5.50
N TYR A 216 -11.74 8.77 -4.94
CA TYR A 216 -12.16 8.41 -3.59
C TYR A 216 -11.56 9.35 -2.55
N ASP A 217 -12.42 10.11 -1.86
CA ASP A 217 -12.12 10.82 -0.61
C ASP A 217 -12.52 9.89 0.55
N PRO A 218 -11.55 9.26 1.26
CA PRO A 218 -11.84 8.34 2.37
C PRO A 218 -12.63 8.98 3.52
N PHE A 219 -12.72 10.32 3.57
CA PHE A 219 -13.43 11.05 4.62
C PHE A 219 -14.86 11.45 4.23
N GLU A 220 -15.30 11.22 2.98
CA GLU A 220 -16.62 11.64 2.52
C GLU A 220 -17.77 10.95 3.28
N GLY A 221 -17.57 9.70 3.72
CA GLY A 221 -18.52 8.96 4.56
C GLY A 221 -18.47 9.35 6.05
N MET A 222 -17.34 9.86 6.54
CA MET A 222 -17.18 10.30 7.94
C MET A 222 -17.70 11.72 8.17
N ARG A 223 -17.74 12.59 7.15
CA ARG A 223 -18.28 13.96 7.24
C ARG A 223 -19.82 14.03 7.25
N ARG A 224 -20.52 12.92 7.07
CA ARG A 224 -22.00 12.85 7.05
C ARG A 224 -22.62 12.41 8.39
N ARG A 225 -21.85 12.40 9.49
CA ARG A 225 -22.35 12.09 10.84
C ARG A 225 -22.20 13.29 11.77
#